data_AF-B9SBG1-F1
#
_entry.id   AF-B9SBG1-F1
#
_cell.length_a   1.000
_cell.length_b   1.000
_cell.length_c   1.000
_cell.angle_alpha   90.00
_cell.angle_beta   90.00
_cell.angle_gamma   90.00
#
_symmetry.space_group_name_H-M   'P 1'
#
loop_
_entity.id
_entity.type
_entity.pdbx_description
1 polymer ?
#
loop_
_entity_poly.entity_id
_entity_poly.type
_entity_poly.pdbx_seq_one_letter_code
_entity_poly.pdbx_strand_id
1 'polypeptide(L)'
;MRINRVERIRALIKNAAIPPVSSRFKVFIVDECHLLQGETWATILNSLENLSQHVVFVTVTPHLDKLPRSVVTHSQKYHFPKIKDADIAVKLKNICIEEGIDFDQVALDFIAAKSNGSLRDAEMMLDQMSLLGKRITMSLAYELVRVVSDDELLDLLDLVLSSDTSNTVIRARELMRSRIDPIQIVS
;
A
#
# COMPACT_ATOMS: atom_id res chain seq x y z
N MET A 1 8.62 -10.77 -11.95
CA MET A 1 8.91 -11.55 -13.18
C MET A 1 7.87 -11.20 -14.24
N ARG A 2 8.23 -10.65 -15.41
CA ARG A 2 7.25 -10.23 -16.44
C ARG A 2 6.53 -11.43 -17.06
N ILE A 3 5.24 -11.62 -16.73
CA ILE A 3 4.41 -12.77 -17.14
C ILE A 3 3.88 -12.65 -18.59
N ASN A 4 4.04 -11.51 -19.26
CA ASN A 4 3.48 -11.23 -20.60
C ASN A 4 4.12 -11.98 -21.79
N ARG A 5 4.93 -13.01 -21.57
CA ARG A 5 5.31 -13.93 -22.66
C ARG A 5 4.34 -15.11 -22.63
N VAL A 6 3.51 -15.23 -23.65
CA VAL A 6 2.53 -16.32 -23.83
C VAL A 6 3.16 -17.70 -23.62
N GLU A 7 4.42 -17.88 -24.04
CA GLU A 7 5.20 -19.11 -23.82
C GLU A 7 5.33 -19.49 -22.34
N ARG A 8 5.53 -18.51 -21.44
CA ARG A 8 5.67 -18.76 -20.00
C ARG A 8 4.36 -19.23 -19.39
N ILE A 9 3.23 -18.70 -19.86
CA ILE A 9 1.91 -19.12 -19.39
C ILE A 9 1.56 -20.50 -19.93
N ARG A 10 1.90 -20.83 -21.18
CA ARG A 10 1.77 -22.21 -21.66
C ARG A 10 2.61 -23.18 -20.85
N ALA A 11 3.85 -22.82 -20.51
CA ALA A 11 4.69 -23.65 -19.64
C ALA A 11 4.09 -23.81 -18.24
N LEU A 12 3.53 -22.74 -17.67
CA LEU A 12 2.83 -22.76 -16.38
C LEU A 12 1.60 -23.68 -16.43
N ILE A 13 0.77 -23.57 -17.46
CA ILE A 13 -0.41 -24.43 -17.66
C ILE A 13 0.00 -25.90 -17.82
N LYS A 14 1.04 -26.18 -18.62
CA LYS A 14 1.57 -27.55 -18.76
C LYS A 14 2.04 -28.09 -17.41
N ASN A 15 2.69 -27.27 -16.61
CA ASN A 15 3.10 -27.64 -15.26
C ASN A 15 1.89 -27.84 -14.33
N ALA A 16 0.83 -27.04 -14.49
CA ALA A 16 -0.41 -27.14 -13.72
C ALA A 16 -1.15 -28.45 -13.98
N ALA A 17 -1.10 -28.99 -15.20
CA ALA A 17 -1.70 -30.28 -15.54
C ALA A 17 -1.05 -31.48 -14.84
N ILE A 18 0.17 -31.32 -14.30
CA ILE A 18 0.88 -32.38 -13.58
C ILE A 18 0.39 -32.41 -12.12
N PRO A 19 -0.09 -33.58 -11.62
CA PRO A 19 -0.52 -33.73 -10.24
C PRO A 19 0.53 -33.31 -9.20
N PRO A 20 0.12 -32.68 -8.09
CA PRO A 20 1.02 -32.38 -6.99
C PRO A 20 1.56 -33.67 -6.36
N VAL A 21 2.84 -33.67 -6.01
CA VAL A 21 3.52 -34.86 -5.46
C VAL A 21 3.22 -35.04 -3.96
N SER A 22 3.06 -33.95 -3.21
CA SER A 22 2.95 -33.99 -1.74
C SER A 22 1.83 -33.11 -1.16
N SER A 23 1.01 -32.47 -2.00
CA SER A 23 -0.07 -31.58 -1.56
C SER A 23 -1.40 -31.93 -2.21
N ARG A 24 -2.50 -31.55 -1.56
CA ARG A 24 -3.85 -31.70 -2.14
C ARG A 24 -4.08 -30.76 -3.31
N PHE A 25 -3.48 -29.57 -3.25
CA PHE A 25 -3.64 -28.52 -4.26
C PHE A 25 -2.30 -27.97 -4.72
N LYS A 26 -2.28 -27.51 -5.97
CA LYS A 26 -1.21 -26.74 -6.60
C LYS A 26 -1.75 -25.34 -6.88
N VAL A 27 -1.25 -24.36 -6.14
CA VAL A 27 -1.77 -22.98 -6.16
C VAL A 27 -0.86 -22.10 -6.99
N PHE A 28 -1.45 -21.35 -7.92
CA PHE A 28 -0.77 -20.35 -8.75
C PHE A 28 -1.29 -18.96 -8.40
N ILE A 29 -0.42 -18.10 -7.89
CA ILE A 29 -0.76 -16.72 -7.56
C ILE A 29 -0.27 -15.82 -8.68
N VAL A 30 -1.19 -15.04 -9.26
CA VAL A 30 -0.89 -14.04 -10.29
C VAL A 30 -1.28 -12.67 -9.76
N ASP A 31 -0.26 -11.95 -9.30
CA ASP A 31 -0.42 -10.56 -8.87
C ASP A 31 -0.49 -9.61 -10.08
N GLU A 32 -1.14 -8.47 -9.89
CA GLU A 32 -1.42 -7.46 -10.92
C GLU A 32 -1.96 -8.06 -12.22
N CYS A 33 -2.93 -8.97 -12.12
CA CYS A 33 -3.40 -9.79 -13.24
C CYS A 33 -4.04 -8.96 -14.38
N HIS A 34 -4.41 -7.70 -14.12
CA HIS A 34 -4.85 -6.73 -15.13
C HIS A 34 -3.75 -6.36 -16.14
N LEU A 35 -2.48 -6.65 -15.86
CA LEU A 35 -1.36 -6.44 -16.78
C LEU A 35 -1.25 -7.53 -17.85
N LEU A 36 -1.99 -8.64 -17.70
CA LEU A 36 -2.01 -9.72 -18.68
C LEU A 36 -2.75 -9.30 -19.95
N GLN A 37 -2.20 -9.71 -21.10
CA GLN A 37 -2.83 -9.48 -22.40
C GLN A 37 -4.06 -10.36 -22.61
N GLY A 38 -4.99 -9.94 -23.48
CA GLY A 38 -6.23 -10.69 -23.75
C GLY A 38 -6.00 -12.13 -24.23
N GLU A 39 -5.05 -12.36 -25.13
CA GLU A 39 -4.69 -13.70 -25.62
C GLU A 39 -4.19 -14.63 -24.50
N THR A 40 -3.53 -14.04 -23.52
CA THR A 40 -3.02 -14.74 -22.35
C THR A 40 -4.17 -15.21 -21.45
N TRP A 41 -5.17 -14.35 -21.22
CA TRP A 41 -6.38 -14.72 -20.50
C TRP A 41 -7.19 -15.81 -21.21
N ALA A 42 -7.34 -15.71 -22.53
CA ALA A 42 -8.03 -16.74 -23.32
C ALA A 42 -7.33 -18.11 -23.17
N THR A 43 -5.99 -18.12 -23.21
CA THR A 43 -5.20 -19.35 -23.02
C THR A 43 -5.40 -19.94 -21.62
N ILE A 44 -5.44 -19.12 -20.57
CA ILE A 44 -5.70 -19.56 -19.20
C ILE A 44 -7.10 -20.16 -19.10
N LEU A 45 -8.14 -19.43 -19.54
CA LEU A 45 -9.53 -19.86 -19.42
C LEU A 45 -9.80 -21.18 -20.16
N ASN A 46 -9.37 -21.30 -21.42
CA ASN A 46 -9.52 -22.54 -22.19
C ASN A 46 -8.82 -23.73 -21.54
N SER A 47 -7.74 -23.46 -20.80
CA SER A 47 -7.01 -24.51 -20.10
C SER A 47 -7.68 -24.89 -18.78
N LEU A 48 -8.29 -23.93 -18.06
CA LEU A 48 -8.99 -24.18 -16.79
C LEU A 48 -10.10 -25.22 -16.92
N GLU A 49 -10.81 -25.27 -18.06
CA GLU A 49 -11.85 -26.28 -18.32
C GLU A 49 -11.31 -27.71 -18.31
N ASN A 50 -10.04 -27.90 -18.68
CA ASN A 50 -9.40 -29.20 -18.82
C ASN A 50 -8.39 -29.49 -17.70
N LEU A 51 -8.20 -28.56 -16.77
CA LEU A 51 -7.31 -28.74 -15.63
C LEU A 51 -7.98 -29.57 -14.55
N SER A 52 -7.18 -30.41 -13.92
CA SER A 52 -7.56 -31.26 -12.79
C SER A 52 -8.06 -30.45 -11.58
N GLN A 53 -8.93 -31.07 -10.77
CA GLN A 53 -9.50 -30.46 -9.56
C GLN A 53 -8.49 -30.07 -8.46
N HIS A 54 -7.20 -30.39 -8.65
CA HIS A 54 -6.14 -30.04 -7.71
C HIS A 54 -5.44 -28.70 -8.05
N VAL A 55 -5.81 -28.01 -9.13
CA VAL A 55 -5.21 -26.72 -9.48
C VAL A 55 -6.08 -25.57 -9.01
N VAL A 56 -5.47 -24.58 -8.36
CA VAL A 56 -6.14 -23.34 -7.95
C VAL A 56 -5.37 -22.14 -8.46
N PHE A 57 -6.06 -21.25 -9.16
CA PHE A 57 -5.51 -19.95 -9.56
C PHE A 57 -6.06 -18.86 -8.64
N VAL A 58 -5.16 -18.12 -7.99
CA VAL A 58 -5.48 -16.93 -7.21
C VAL A 58 -4.96 -15.74 -8.00
N THR A 59 -5.87 -14.87 -8.43
CA THR A 59 -5.51 -13.68 -9.20
C THR A 59 -5.82 -12.44 -8.39
N VAL A 60 -4.89 -11.47 -8.40
CA VAL A 60 -4.98 -10.25 -7.60
C VAL A 60 -4.91 -9.05 -8.52
N THR A 61 -5.83 -8.09 -8.35
CA THR A 61 -5.82 -6.84 -9.11
C THR A 61 -6.47 -5.71 -8.32
N PRO A 62 -5.92 -4.48 -8.37
CA PRO A 62 -6.60 -3.27 -7.92
C PRO A 62 -7.60 -2.72 -8.97
N HIS A 63 -7.56 -3.23 -10.21
CA HIS A 63 -8.36 -2.75 -11.34
C HIS A 63 -9.20 -3.88 -11.93
N LEU A 64 -10.38 -4.12 -11.36
CA LEU A 64 -11.29 -5.17 -11.82
C LEU A 64 -11.91 -4.84 -13.19
N ASP A 65 -12.12 -3.55 -13.45
CA ASP A 65 -12.67 -2.99 -14.68
C ASP A 65 -11.79 -3.25 -15.91
N LYS A 66 -10.47 -3.42 -15.69
CA LYS A 66 -9.50 -3.74 -16.75
C LYS A 66 -9.49 -5.23 -17.12
N LEU A 67 -10.18 -6.10 -16.39
CA LEU A 67 -10.23 -7.51 -16.70
C LEU A 67 -11.30 -7.85 -17.76
N PRO A 68 -11.04 -8.80 -18.66
CA PRO A 68 -12.06 -9.31 -19.56
C PRO A 68 -13.26 -9.87 -18.78
N ARG A 69 -14.49 -9.57 -19.24
CA ARG A 69 -15.72 -10.05 -18.59
C ARG A 69 -15.73 -11.56 -18.38
N SER A 70 -15.20 -12.32 -19.34
CA SER A 70 -15.09 -13.77 -19.26
C SER A 70 -14.29 -14.23 -18.04
N VAL A 71 -13.17 -13.59 -17.73
CA VAL A 71 -12.35 -13.94 -16.54
C VAL A 71 -13.13 -13.68 -15.26
N VAL A 72 -13.82 -12.53 -15.21
CA VAL A 72 -14.57 -12.08 -14.04
C VAL A 72 -15.77 -13.00 -13.75
N THR A 73 -16.45 -13.51 -14.78
CA THR A 73 -17.61 -14.41 -14.60
C THR A 73 -17.23 -15.84 -14.25
N HIS A 74 -16.02 -16.28 -14.62
CA HIS A 74 -15.51 -17.63 -14.30
C HIS A 74 -14.73 -17.68 -12.98
N SER A 75 -14.60 -16.56 -12.27
CA SER A 75 -13.84 -16.46 -11.03
C SER A 75 -14.75 -16.20 -9.83
N GLN A 76 -14.42 -16.81 -8.69
CA GLN A 76 -14.97 -16.37 -7.41
C GLN A 76 -14.28 -15.07 -6.98
N LYS A 77 -15.08 -14.05 -6.68
CA LYS A 77 -14.58 -12.71 -6.37
C LYS A 77 -14.59 -12.46 -4.87
N TYR A 78 -13.47 -11.94 -4.39
CA TYR A 78 -13.34 -11.41 -3.03
C TYR A 78 -12.91 -9.95 -3.12
N HIS A 79 -13.69 -9.08 -2.50
CA HIS A 79 -13.41 -7.65 -2.46
C HIS A 79 -12.79 -7.30 -1.11
N PHE A 80 -11.62 -6.67 -1.16
CA PHE A 80 -10.89 -6.19 0.02
C PHE A 80 -11.02 -4.67 0.05
N PRO A 81 -12.00 -4.10 0.77
CA PRO A 81 -12.11 -2.65 0.90
C PRO A 81 -10.95 -2.09 1.72
N LYS A 82 -10.74 -0.77 1.62
CA LYS A 82 -9.84 -0.04 2.52
C LYS A 82 -10.24 -0.27 3.98
N ILE A 83 -9.25 -0.47 4.83
CA ILE A 83 -9.44 -0.61 6.27
C ILE A 83 -9.76 0.78 6.83
N LYS A 84 -10.63 0.86 7.85
CA LYS A 84 -10.94 2.13 8.51
C LYS A 84 -9.75 2.58 9.35
N ASP A 85 -9.49 3.88 9.39
CA ASP A 85 -8.36 4.45 10.13
C ASP A 85 -8.38 4.03 11.61
N ALA A 86 -9.57 3.99 12.24
CA ALA A 86 -9.71 3.52 13.63
C ALA A 86 -9.25 2.06 13.82
N ASP A 87 -9.56 1.18 12.87
CA ASP A 87 -9.14 -0.23 12.95
C ASP A 87 -7.62 -0.37 12.74
N ILE A 88 -7.04 0.45 11.87
CA ILE A 88 -5.59 0.53 11.68
C ILE A 88 -4.92 1.03 12.97
N ALA A 89 -5.39 2.13 13.56
CA ALA A 89 -4.83 2.67 14.80
C ALA A 89 -4.88 1.66 15.95
N VAL A 90 -5.97 0.90 16.08
CA VAL A 90 -6.08 -0.20 17.06
C VAL A 90 -5.06 -1.30 16.77
N LYS A 91 -4.87 -1.68 15.51
CA LYS A 91 -3.87 -2.69 15.13
C LYS A 91 -2.45 -2.22 15.45
N LEU A 92 -2.10 -0.97 15.11
CA LEU A 92 -0.79 -0.39 15.43
C LEU A 92 -0.55 -0.33 16.94
N LYS A 93 -1.56 0.07 17.71
CA LYS A 93 -1.52 0.10 19.17
C LYS A 93 -1.19 -1.29 19.74
N ASN A 94 -1.84 -2.33 19.24
CA ASN A 94 -1.60 -3.70 19.69
C ASN A 94 -0.16 -4.13 19.39
N ILE A 95 0.36 -3.79 18.20
CA ILE A 95 1.78 -4.05 17.85
C ILE A 95 2.72 -3.35 18.84
N CYS A 96 2.49 -2.06 19.14
CA CYS A 96 3.33 -1.36 20.12
C CYS A 96 3.32 -2.01 21.50
N ILE A 97 2.16 -2.46 21.97
CA ILE A 97 2.04 -3.13 23.27
C ILE A 97 2.76 -4.48 23.26
N GLU A 98 2.60 -5.28 22.20
CA GLU A 98 3.25 -6.59 22.06
C GLU A 98 4.78 -6.47 21.97
N GLU A 99 5.28 -5.44 21.28
CA GLU A 99 6.71 -5.19 21.08
C GLU A 99 7.35 -4.34 22.20
N GLY A 100 6.57 -3.87 23.18
CA GLY A 100 7.06 -3.03 24.28
C GLY A 100 7.55 -1.64 23.86
N ILE A 101 6.93 -1.07 22.83
CA ILE A 101 7.24 0.25 22.29
C ILE A 101 6.31 1.27 22.95
N ASP A 102 6.86 2.34 23.53
CA ASP A 102 6.06 3.45 24.05
C ASP A 102 5.45 4.25 22.89
N PHE A 103 4.25 4.80 23.05
CA PHE A 103 3.62 5.58 21.98
C PHE A 103 2.67 6.66 22.49
N ASP A 104 2.47 7.68 21.66
CA ASP A 104 1.40 8.65 21.79
C ASP A 104 0.24 8.27 20.86
N GLN A 105 -0.98 8.20 21.37
CA GLN A 105 -2.14 7.77 20.58
C GLN A 105 -2.35 8.64 19.34
N VAL A 106 -2.13 9.95 19.46
CA VAL A 106 -2.25 10.91 18.35
C VAL A 106 -1.31 10.58 17.19
N ALA A 107 -0.12 10.05 17.48
CA ALA A 107 0.83 9.65 16.45
C ALA A 107 0.33 8.41 15.67
N LEU A 108 -0.25 7.42 16.36
CA LEU A 108 -0.83 6.24 15.72
C LEU A 108 -2.05 6.60 14.86
N ASP A 109 -2.90 7.51 15.35
CA ASP A 109 -4.08 7.99 14.62
C ASP A 109 -3.64 8.75 13.34
N PHE A 110 -2.58 9.54 13.43
CA PHE A 110 -2.00 10.23 12.27
C PHE A 110 -1.43 9.25 11.23
N ILE A 111 -0.66 8.25 11.65
CA ILE A 111 -0.13 7.21 10.74
C ILE A 111 -1.28 6.47 10.05
N ALA A 112 -2.31 6.11 10.83
CA ALA A 112 -3.50 5.44 10.30
C ALA A 112 -4.18 6.27 9.20
N ALA A 113 -4.46 7.55 9.47
CA ALA A 113 -5.04 8.45 8.47
C ALA A 113 -4.14 8.61 7.24
N LYS A 114 -2.82 8.72 7.44
CA LYS A 114 -1.86 8.89 6.34
C LYS A 114 -1.74 7.63 5.46
N SER A 115 -1.97 6.45 6.03
CA SER A 115 -1.89 5.17 5.32
C SER A 115 -3.02 4.94 4.30
N ASN A 116 -4.06 5.78 4.30
CA ASN A 116 -5.16 5.74 3.32
C ASN A 116 -5.81 4.35 3.20
N GLY A 117 -5.98 3.66 4.33
CA GLY A 117 -6.58 2.33 4.43
C GLY A 117 -5.62 1.16 4.16
N SER A 118 -4.33 1.41 3.95
CA SER A 118 -3.29 0.40 3.74
C SER A 118 -2.61 0.05 5.06
N LEU A 119 -3.00 -1.08 5.66
CA LEU A 119 -2.35 -1.55 6.90
C LEU A 119 -0.84 -1.80 6.71
N ARG A 120 -0.43 -2.27 5.53
CA ARG A 120 0.99 -2.48 5.21
C ARG A 120 1.79 -1.18 5.29
N ASP A 121 1.27 -0.10 4.74
CA ASP A 121 1.96 1.19 4.76
C ASP A 121 1.99 1.75 6.18
N ALA A 122 0.91 1.57 6.95
CA ALA A 122 0.84 1.96 8.35
C ALA A 122 1.88 1.21 9.22
N GLU A 123 1.97 -0.12 9.08
CA GLU A 123 2.96 -0.95 9.78
C GLU A 123 4.38 -0.58 9.37
N MET A 124 4.62 -0.29 8.09
CA MET A 124 5.93 0.15 7.61
C MET A 124 6.34 1.51 8.20
N MET A 125 5.41 2.47 8.31
CA MET A 125 5.67 3.75 8.97
C MET A 125 5.97 3.56 10.46
N LEU A 126 5.21 2.70 11.14
CA LEU A 126 5.45 2.38 12.54
C LEU A 126 6.84 1.78 12.77
N ASP A 127 7.23 0.81 11.93
CA ASP A 127 8.54 0.17 11.96
C ASP A 127 9.68 1.19 11.71
N GLN A 128 9.50 2.10 10.76
CA GLN A 128 10.48 3.17 10.53
C GLN A 128 10.61 4.12 11.74
N MET A 129 9.49 4.46 12.39
CA MET A 129 9.52 5.31 13.59
C MET A 129 10.15 4.61 14.80
N SER A 130 9.93 3.31 14.97
CA SER A 130 10.55 2.54 16.07
C SER A 130 12.07 2.45 15.94
N LEU A 131 12.60 2.51 14.70
CA LEU A 131 14.04 2.57 14.44
C LEU A 131 14.67 3.93 14.78
N LEU A 132 13.90 5.02 14.71
CA LEU A 132 14.36 6.38 15.00
C LEU A 132 14.33 6.73 16.50
N GLY A 133 13.47 6.07 17.28
CA GLY A 133 13.34 6.33 18.71
C GLY A 133 12.61 5.23 19.47
N LYS A 134 12.81 5.19 20.79
CA LYS A 134 12.14 4.22 21.67
C LYS A 134 10.64 4.48 21.86
N ARG A 135 10.18 5.69 21.55
CA ARG A 135 8.79 6.13 21.71
C ARG A 135 8.27 6.72 20.40
N ILE A 136 7.12 6.23 19.96
CA ILE A 136 6.39 6.75 18.79
C ILE A 136 5.69 8.05 19.19
N THR A 137 6.14 9.16 18.62
CA THR A 137 5.65 10.51 18.92
C THR A 137 5.20 11.23 17.66
N MET A 138 4.42 12.30 17.81
CA MET A 138 3.95 13.08 16.66
C MET A 138 5.10 13.76 15.91
N SER A 139 6.13 14.21 16.62
CA SER A 139 7.32 14.83 16.01
C SER A 139 8.07 13.85 15.10
N LEU A 140 8.24 12.59 15.53
CA LEU A 140 8.81 11.55 14.69
C LEU A 140 7.94 11.25 13.46
N ALA A 141 6.61 11.37 13.60
CA ALA A 141 5.71 11.13 12.48
C ALA A 141 5.84 12.23 11.43
N TYR A 142 5.95 13.50 11.83
CA TYR A 142 6.23 14.61 10.92
C TYR A 142 7.60 14.47 10.25
N GLU A 143 8.63 14.08 10.99
CA GLU A 143 9.98 13.83 10.45
C GLU A 143 9.97 12.72 9.41
N LEU A 144 9.27 11.62 9.68
CA LEU A 144 9.22 10.46 8.78
C LEU A 144 8.39 10.75 7.52
N VAL A 145 7.19 11.30 7.69
CA VAL A 145 6.28 11.60 6.58
C VAL A 145 6.76 12.83 5.79
N ARG A 146 7.71 13.59 6.35
CA ARG A 146 8.27 14.84 5.80
C ARG A 146 7.18 15.86 5.47
N VAL A 147 6.22 15.98 6.38
CA VAL A 147 5.11 16.93 6.28
C VAL A 147 5.47 18.12 7.18
N VAL A 148 5.22 19.34 6.72
CA VAL A 148 5.34 20.54 7.56
C VAL A 148 4.36 20.40 8.72
N SER A 149 4.81 20.62 9.95
CA SER A 149 3.88 20.61 11.09
C SER A 149 2.88 21.77 10.99
N ASP A 150 1.68 21.60 11.55
CA ASP A 150 0.66 22.67 11.53
C ASP A 150 1.19 23.94 12.21
N ASP A 151 1.99 23.81 13.26
CA ASP A 151 2.65 24.93 13.95
C ASP A 151 3.58 25.71 13.02
N GLU A 152 4.37 25.03 12.18
CA GLU A 152 5.26 25.69 11.21
C GLU A 152 4.50 26.40 10.08
N LEU A 153 3.34 25.87 9.69
CA LEU A 153 2.43 26.53 8.74
C LEU A 153 1.77 27.76 9.37
N LEU A 154 1.35 27.67 10.64
CA LEU A 154 0.78 28.78 11.39
C LEU A 154 1.82 29.89 11.62
N ASP A 155 3.05 29.55 11.99
CA ASP A 155 4.15 30.51 12.11
C ASP A 155 4.40 31.24 10.78
N LEU A 156 4.39 30.51 9.65
CA LEU A 156 4.53 31.11 8.33
C LEU A 156 3.35 32.03 8.00
N LEU A 157 2.12 31.62 8.36
CA LEU A 157 0.92 32.42 8.16
C LEU A 157 0.97 33.72 8.98
N ASP A 158 1.42 33.66 10.24
CA ASP A 158 1.56 34.83 11.10
C ASP A 158 2.62 35.81 10.57
N LEU A 159 3.72 35.31 10.01
CA LEU A 159 4.73 36.13 9.32
C LEU A 159 4.16 36.82 8.08
N VAL A 160 3.32 36.13 7.30
CA VAL A 160 2.62 36.71 6.15
C VAL A 160 1.65 37.80 6.61
N LEU A 161 0.84 37.52 7.63
CA LEU A 161 -0.18 38.45 8.15
C LEU A 161 0.45 39.69 8.80
N SER A 162 1.61 39.56 9.44
CA SER A 162 2.36 40.67 10.02
C SER A 162 3.09 41.54 8.97
N SER A 163 2.98 41.21 7.67
CA SER A 163 3.65 41.89 6.56
C SER A 163 5.19 41.90 6.65
N ASP A 164 5.77 40.99 7.44
CA ASP A 164 7.22 40.83 7.53
C ASP A 164 7.74 40.01 6.33
N THR A 165 7.86 40.71 5.21
CA THR A 165 8.31 40.12 3.93
C THR A 165 9.69 39.47 4.00
N SER A 166 10.61 39.98 4.84
CA SER A 166 11.95 39.41 4.96
C SER A 166 11.92 38.08 5.71
N ASN A 167 11.30 38.04 6.89
CA ASN A 167 11.23 36.82 7.68
C ASN A 167 10.32 35.76 7.02
N THR A 168 9.25 36.18 6.32
CA THR A 168 8.41 35.30 5.51
C THR A 168 9.23 34.56 4.44
N VAL A 169 10.06 35.29 3.67
CA VAL A 169 10.87 34.69 2.60
C VAL A 169 11.96 33.77 3.16
N ILE A 170 12.56 34.12 4.30
CA ILE A 170 13.56 33.28 4.97
C ILE A 170 12.90 31.97 5.45
N ARG A 171 11.79 32.07 6.18
CA ARG A 171 11.08 30.90 6.73
C ARG A 171 10.54 29.99 5.63
N ALA A 172 9.94 30.55 4.59
CA ALA A 172 9.50 29.79 3.42
C ALA A 172 10.68 29.08 2.73
N ARG A 173 11.85 29.72 2.64
CA ARG A 173 13.05 29.09 2.06
C ARG A 173 13.59 27.97 2.93
N GLU A 174 13.54 28.09 4.26
CA GLU A 174 13.92 27.01 5.17
C GLU A 174 13.01 25.79 5.00
N LEU A 175 11.69 26.00 4.96
CA LEU A 175 10.70 24.95 4.71
C LEU A 175 10.83 24.30 3.33
N MET A 176 11.21 25.07 2.30
CA MET A 176 11.52 24.49 0.98
C MET A 176 12.83 23.69 0.95
N ARG A 177 13.79 24.00 1.84
CA ARG A 177 15.09 23.29 1.90
C ARG A 177 15.03 21.96 2.62
N SER A 178 14.04 21.73 3.48
CA SER A 178 13.87 20.49 4.24
C SER A 178 13.37 19.29 3.41
N ARG A 179 13.45 19.33 2.06
CA ARG A 179 12.94 18.31 1.13
C ARG A 179 11.45 17.98 1.32
N ILE A 180 10.68 18.97 1.75
CA ILE A 180 9.23 18.89 1.81
C ILE A 180 8.68 19.26 0.42
N ASP A 181 7.68 18.53 -0.05
CA ASP A 181 7.06 18.82 -1.35
C ASP A 181 6.36 20.19 -1.27
N PRO A 182 6.71 21.17 -2.13
CA PRO A 182 6.10 22.50 -2.11
C PRO A 182 4.57 22.49 -2.19
N ILE A 183 3.98 21.44 -2.78
CA ILE A 183 2.51 21.31 -2.86
C ILE A 183 1.88 21.20 -1.46
N GLN A 184 2.59 20.61 -0.49
CA GLN A 184 2.10 20.43 0.88
C GLN A 184 2.12 21.73 1.70
N ILE A 185 2.82 22.75 1.23
CA ILE A 185 2.85 24.08 1.88
C ILE A 185 1.62 24.91 1.47
N VAL A 186 1.03 24.58 0.31
CA VAL A 186 -0.05 25.36 -0.33
C VAL A 186 -1.43 24.71 -0.17
N SER A 187 -1.47 23.41 0.17
CA SER A 187 -2.69 22.60 0.31
C SER A 187 -3.20 22.60 1.73
#